data_AF-A0A022QGU5-F1
#
_entry.id   AF-A0A022QGU5-F1
#
_cell.length_a   1.000
_cell.length_b   1.000
_cell.length_c   1.000
_cell.angle_alpha   90.00
_cell.angle_beta   90.00
_cell.angle_gamma   90.00
#
_symmetry.space_group_name_H-M   'P 1'
#
loop_
_entity.id
_entity.type
_entity.pdbx_description
1 polymer ?
#
loop_
_entity_poly.entity_id
_entity_poly.type
_entity_poly.pdbx_seq_one_letter_code
_entity_poly.pdbx_strand_id
1 'polypeptide(L)'
;MAKHSSDIFKTSLMGEKTAVLCGPSGNKFLFSNENKLVHTWWPRNIERLFPTSVVHKSTREQFINMRKLLPGFIKPDSLRNYVGVMDSIAREHLETHWECGGRENIVTVLPLVKKFTFAVACRLFLSIDDPVHIARFDKPFCVLAAGVLSVPVDFPGTRFNRAIKAADSIRREILEIIRRRKSIIGLLIGGHDTASVAITFIVKYLSELPHIYDKVLEGETNGCYTG
;
A
#
# COMPACT_ATOMS: atom_id res chain seq x y z
N MET A 1 -9.89 -18.45 -19.35
CA MET A 1 -8.63 -19.22 -19.34
C MET A 1 -8.82 -20.57 -20.03
N ALA A 2 -9.16 -20.62 -21.34
CA ALA A 2 -9.54 -21.87 -22.00
C ALA A 2 -8.40 -22.54 -22.81
N LYS A 3 -7.25 -21.87 -22.96
CA LYS A 3 -6.14 -22.32 -23.83
C LYS A 3 -4.98 -23.00 -23.08
N HIS A 4 -5.00 -22.97 -21.74
CA HIS A 4 -3.93 -23.48 -20.89
C HIS A 4 -4.50 -24.37 -19.79
N SER A 5 -3.68 -25.27 -19.25
CA SER A 5 -4.04 -26.08 -18.07
C SER A 5 -4.45 -25.19 -16.90
N SER A 6 -5.48 -25.62 -16.16
CA SER A 6 -6.02 -24.91 -15.00
C SER A 6 -5.09 -24.87 -13.80
N ASP A 7 -4.12 -25.80 -13.75
CA ASP A 7 -3.34 -26.05 -12.54
C ASP A 7 -1.91 -25.52 -12.68
N ILE A 8 -1.29 -25.75 -13.84
CA ILE A 8 0.06 -25.26 -14.13
C ILE A 8 0.25 -25.05 -15.63
N PHE A 9 0.81 -23.90 -16.02
CA PHE A 9 1.16 -23.65 -17.42
C PHE A 9 2.41 -22.77 -17.55
N LYS A 10 3.04 -22.82 -18.72
CA LYS A 10 4.20 -22.00 -19.08
C LYS A 10 3.78 -20.84 -19.98
N THR A 11 4.40 -19.69 -19.78
CA THR A 11 4.23 -18.48 -20.59
C THR A 11 5.52 -17.66 -20.61
N SER A 12 5.50 -16.50 -21.28
CA SER A 12 6.51 -15.47 -21.09
C SER A 12 5.88 -14.22 -20.48
N LEU A 13 6.41 -13.78 -19.35
CA LEU A 13 5.96 -12.56 -18.67
C LEU A 13 7.16 -11.62 -18.52
N MET A 14 7.03 -10.39 -19.00
CA MET A 14 8.08 -9.36 -18.95
C MET A 14 9.43 -9.81 -19.53
N GLY A 15 9.40 -10.65 -20.58
CA GLY A 15 10.59 -11.17 -21.26
C GLY A 15 11.22 -12.40 -20.61
N GLU A 16 10.73 -12.82 -19.43
CA GLU A 16 11.21 -14.01 -18.75
C GLU A 16 10.36 -15.24 -19.08
N LYS A 17 10.96 -16.43 -19.01
CA LYS A 17 10.22 -17.70 -19.07
C LYS A 17 9.54 -17.94 -17.72
N THR A 18 8.22 -18.01 -17.71
CA THR A 18 7.44 -18.04 -16.46
C THR A 18 6.57 -19.29 -16.41
N ALA A 19 6.66 -20.03 -15.30
CA ALA A 19 5.68 -21.03 -14.93
C ALA A 19 4.64 -20.39 -14.01
N VAL A 20 3.36 -20.51 -14.36
CA VAL A 20 2.23 -20.04 -13.54
C VAL A 20 1.66 -21.26 -12.83
N LEU A 21 1.70 -21.25 -11.51
CA LEU A 21 1.09 -22.27 -10.65
C LEU A 21 -0.23 -21.71 -10.12
N CYS A 22 -1.30 -22.46 -10.27
CA CYS A 22 -2.64 -22.05 -9.90
C CYS A 22 -3.19 -22.90 -8.74
N GLY A 23 -4.15 -22.33 -8.02
CA GLY A 23 -4.86 -23.00 -6.93
C GLY A 23 -4.05 -23.16 -5.63
N PRO A 24 -4.69 -23.75 -4.60
CA PRO A 24 -4.12 -23.84 -3.26
C PRO A 24 -2.84 -24.67 -3.18
N SER A 25 -2.74 -25.76 -3.95
CA SER A 25 -1.56 -26.64 -3.97
C SER A 25 -0.32 -25.93 -4.53
N GLY A 26 -0.48 -25.20 -5.65
CA GLY A 26 0.57 -24.38 -6.25
C GLY A 26 1.02 -23.25 -5.31
N ASN A 27 0.08 -22.53 -4.72
CA ASN A 27 0.37 -21.49 -3.74
C ASN A 27 1.13 -22.04 -2.52
N LYS A 28 0.67 -23.18 -1.97
CA LYS A 28 1.33 -23.84 -0.84
C LYS A 28 2.78 -24.24 -1.19
N PHE A 29 3.00 -24.79 -2.38
CA PHE A 29 4.33 -25.13 -2.86
C PHE A 29 5.25 -23.89 -2.90
N LEU A 30 4.79 -22.79 -3.49
CA LEU A 30 5.59 -21.55 -3.59
C LEU A 30 5.91 -20.96 -2.22
N PHE A 31 4.90 -20.79 -1.35
CA PHE A 31 5.09 -20.11 -0.07
C PHE A 31 5.79 -20.97 0.99
N SER A 32 5.67 -22.31 0.95
CA SER A 32 6.37 -23.19 1.91
C SER A 32 7.86 -23.39 1.58
N ASN A 33 8.25 -23.06 0.35
CA ASN A 33 9.61 -23.25 -0.16
C ASN A 33 10.35 -21.92 -0.44
N GLU A 34 9.83 -20.81 0.09
CA GLU A 34 10.51 -19.51 0.01
C GLU A 34 11.93 -19.61 0.60
N ASN A 35 12.93 -19.16 -0.16
CA ASN A 35 14.36 -19.26 0.14
C ASN A 35 14.94 -20.70 0.21
N LYS A 36 14.17 -21.73 -0.15
CA LYS A 36 14.64 -23.13 -0.24
C LYS A 36 14.74 -23.61 -1.68
N LEU A 37 13.61 -23.60 -2.39
CA LEU A 37 13.52 -24.01 -3.80
C LEU A 37 13.19 -22.85 -4.72
N VAL A 38 12.53 -21.82 -4.18
CA VAL A 38 12.13 -20.62 -4.92
C VAL A 38 12.57 -19.37 -4.17
N HIS A 39 12.78 -18.28 -4.89
CA HIS A 39 13.08 -16.98 -4.32
C HIS A 39 12.17 -15.93 -4.95
N THR A 40 11.88 -14.88 -4.18
CA THR A 40 11.13 -13.73 -4.68
C THR A 40 11.93 -13.07 -5.79
N TRP A 41 11.32 -12.99 -6.98
CA TRP A 41 11.87 -12.33 -8.15
C TRP A 41 11.05 -11.08 -8.45
N TRP A 42 11.75 -10.00 -8.80
CA TRP A 42 11.15 -8.76 -9.29
C TRP A 42 11.88 -8.34 -10.57
N PRO A 43 11.17 -7.72 -11.53
CA PRO A 43 11.79 -7.05 -12.67
C PRO A 43 12.90 -6.09 -12.22
N ARG A 44 14.09 -6.18 -12.83
CA ARG A 44 15.29 -5.41 -12.45
C ARG A 44 15.03 -3.90 -12.30
N ASN A 45 14.17 -3.36 -13.16
CA ASN A 45 13.88 -1.93 -13.16
C ASN A 45 13.12 -1.47 -11.89
N ILE A 46 12.36 -2.35 -11.22
CA ILE A 46 11.59 -2.02 -10.00
C ILE A 46 12.51 -1.62 -8.82
N GLU A 47 13.77 -2.05 -8.83
CA GLU A 47 14.77 -1.60 -7.85
C GLU A 47 14.94 -0.08 -7.81
N ARG A 48 14.77 0.59 -8.96
CA ARG A 48 14.91 2.05 -9.05
C ARG A 48 13.78 2.81 -8.35
N LEU A 49 12.68 2.12 -8.05
CA LEU A 49 11.58 2.66 -7.25
C LEU A 49 11.81 2.49 -5.74
N PHE A 50 12.68 1.56 -5.32
CA PHE A 50 12.96 1.28 -3.91
C PHE A 50 14.46 1.11 -3.53
N PRO A 51 15.40 1.93 -4.04
CA PRO A 51 16.79 1.85 -3.66
C PRO A 51 16.95 2.26 -2.19
N THR A 52 17.47 1.35 -1.38
CA THR A 52 18.06 1.73 -0.09
C THR A 52 19.37 2.47 -0.35
N SER A 53 19.75 3.38 0.55
CA SER A 53 20.94 4.27 0.47
C SER A 53 22.32 3.59 0.36
N VAL A 54 22.39 2.29 0.11
CA VAL A 54 23.64 1.56 -0.09
C VAL A 54 23.69 1.08 -1.55
N VAL A 55 24.51 1.75 -2.33
CA VAL A 55 24.74 1.60 -3.79
C VAL A 55 25.18 0.18 -4.22
N HIS A 56 25.29 -0.78 -3.31
CA HIS A 56 25.89 -2.10 -3.58
C HIS A 56 25.12 -3.33 -3.08
N LYS A 57 23.84 -3.22 -2.71
CA LYS A 57 23.06 -4.40 -2.26
C LYS A 57 22.27 -5.03 -3.40
N SER A 58 22.38 -6.35 -3.55
CA SER A 58 21.53 -7.13 -4.46
C SER A 58 20.04 -6.96 -4.10
N THR A 59 19.15 -7.12 -5.10
CA THR A 59 17.68 -7.11 -4.98
C THR A 59 17.20 -7.83 -3.71
N ARG A 60 17.80 -9.00 -3.45
CA ARG A 60 17.53 -9.87 -2.31
C ARG A 60 17.80 -9.21 -0.95
N GLU A 61 18.95 -8.60 -0.79
CA GLU A 61 19.35 -8.01 0.49
C GLU A 61 18.51 -6.79 0.85
N GLN A 62 18.05 -6.04 -0.16
CA GLN A 62 17.16 -4.89 0.04
C GLN A 62 15.81 -5.36 0.60
N PHE A 63 15.20 -6.38 0.01
CA PHE A 63 13.95 -6.95 0.49
C PHE A 63 14.07 -7.60 1.87
N ILE A 64 15.15 -8.34 2.13
CA ILE A 64 15.41 -8.91 3.45
C ILE A 64 15.52 -7.80 4.50
N ASN A 65 16.21 -6.69 4.19
CA ASN A 65 16.33 -5.57 5.12
C ASN A 65 14.99 -4.87 5.35
N MET A 66 14.18 -4.66 4.31
CA MET A 66 12.82 -4.12 4.46
C MET A 66 11.96 -5.05 5.34
N ARG A 67 11.98 -6.37 5.08
CA ARG A 67 11.20 -7.37 5.83
C ARG A 67 11.63 -7.44 7.30
N LYS A 68 12.91 -7.18 7.61
CA LYS A 68 13.42 -7.07 8.99
C LYS A 68 12.90 -5.83 9.73
N LEU A 69 12.46 -4.79 9.03
CA LEU A 69 11.88 -3.59 9.66
C LEU A 69 10.40 -3.79 10.01
N LEU A 70 9.66 -4.60 9.25
CA LEU A 70 8.21 -4.80 9.41
C LEU A 70 7.78 -5.19 10.84
N PRO A 71 8.44 -6.13 11.56
CA PRO A 71 8.02 -6.50 12.90
C PRO A 71 7.98 -5.33 13.89
N GLY A 72 8.86 -4.33 13.73
CA GLY A 72 8.85 -3.15 14.59
C GLY A 72 7.60 -2.28 14.42
N PHE A 73 7.05 -2.23 13.20
CA PHE A 73 5.84 -1.47 12.88
C PHE A 73 4.56 -2.27 13.15
N ILE A 74 4.58 -3.59 13.00
CA ILE A 74 3.36 -4.43 13.04
C ILE A 74 3.25 -5.23 14.35
N LYS A 75 4.18 -5.05 15.32
CA LYS A 75 4.06 -5.71 16.63
C LYS A 75 2.81 -5.23 17.38
N PRO A 76 2.19 -6.08 18.22
CA PRO A 76 0.97 -5.76 18.95
C PRO A 76 1.01 -4.41 19.69
N ASP A 77 2.11 -4.10 20.37
CA ASP A 77 2.25 -2.83 21.10
C ASP A 77 2.21 -1.60 20.18
N SER A 78 2.86 -1.70 19.01
CA SER A 78 2.85 -0.62 18.02
C SER A 78 1.43 -0.42 17.48
N LEU A 79 0.73 -1.52 17.15
CA LEU A 79 -0.64 -1.47 16.65
C LEU A 79 -1.60 -0.86 17.67
N ARG A 80 -1.49 -1.20 18.96
CA ARG A 80 -2.30 -0.60 20.04
C ARG A 80 -2.14 0.92 20.08
N ASN A 81 -0.90 1.40 19.94
CA ASN A 81 -0.61 2.84 19.91
C ASN A 81 -1.12 3.52 18.62
N TYR A 82 -1.30 2.77 17.53
CA TYR A 82 -1.82 3.32 16.28
C TYR A 82 -3.33 3.56 16.31
N VAL A 83 -4.08 2.79 17.11
CA VAL A 83 -5.55 2.88 17.15
C VAL A 83 -6.00 4.32 17.45
N GLY A 84 -5.47 4.94 18.51
CA GLY A 84 -5.86 6.31 18.88
C GLY A 84 -5.52 7.35 17.81
N VAL A 85 -4.39 7.18 17.11
CA VAL A 85 -3.99 8.07 16.01
C VAL A 85 -4.88 7.88 14.79
N MET A 86 -5.14 6.62 14.39
CA MET A 86 -6.02 6.30 13.26
C MET A 86 -7.44 6.81 13.51
N ASP A 87 -7.94 6.64 14.73
CA ASP A 87 -9.26 7.07 15.15
C ASP A 87 -9.41 8.60 15.11
N SER A 88 -8.45 9.34 15.66
CA SER A 88 -8.44 10.80 15.58
C SER A 88 -8.44 11.31 14.13
N ILE A 89 -7.63 10.70 13.25
CA ILE A 89 -7.58 11.06 11.84
C ILE A 89 -8.90 10.71 11.13
N ALA A 90 -9.53 9.59 11.50
CA ALA A 90 -10.78 9.16 10.90
C ALA A 90 -11.93 10.13 11.22
N ARG A 91 -12.06 10.55 12.50
CA ARG A 91 -13.07 11.53 12.92
C ARG A 91 -12.90 12.85 12.19
N GLU A 92 -11.69 13.42 12.23
CA GLU A 92 -11.38 14.68 11.53
C GLU A 92 -11.68 14.57 10.03
N HIS A 93 -11.31 13.45 9.40
CA HIS A 93 -11.55 13.23 7.97
C HIS A 93 -13.05 13.16 7.62
N LEU A 94 -13.86 12.50 8.45
CA LEU A 94 -15.31 12.40 8.25
C LEU A 94 -15.97 13.79 8.39
N GLU A 95 -15.69 14.50 9.48
CA GLU A 95 -16.23 15.84 9.75
C GLU A 95 -15.88 16.84 8.62
N THR A 96 -14.61 16.84 8.18
CA THR A 96 -14.12 17.83 7.22
C THR A 96 -14.49 17.54 5.76
N HIS A 97 -14.70 16.27 5.39
CA HIS A 97 -14.81 15.89 3.98
C HIS A 97 -16.08 15.12 3.61
N TRP A 98 -16.76 14.50 4.57
CA TRP A 98 -17.96 13.70 4.31
C TRP A 98 -19.24 14.46 4.68
N GLU A 99 -19.23 15.22 5.78
CA GLU A 99 -20.40 15.98 6.24
C GLU A 99 -20.67 17.25 5.39
N CYS A 100 -19.63 17.82 4.78
CA CYS A 100 -19.70 19.07 4.00
C CYS A 100 -19.94 18.85 2.49
N GLY A 101 -20.78 17.87 2.11
CA GLY A 101 -20.98 17.37 0.74
C GLY A 101 -21.57 18.34 -0.30
N GLY A 102 -21.09 19.57 -0.43
CA GLY A 102 -21.35 20.46 -1.57
C GLY A 102 -22.83 20.69 -1.93
N ARG A 103 -23.08 21.16 -3.17
CA ARG A 103 -24.42 21.56 -3.64
C ARG A 103 -25.42 20.40 -3.86
N GLU A 104 -24.96 19.14 -3.83
CA GLU A 104 -25.79 17.98 -4.21
C GLU A 104 -25.70 16.77 -3.25
N ASN A 105 -25.00 16.85 -2.11
CA ASN A 105 -24.80 15.74 -1.16
C ASN A 105 -24.19 14.45 -1.76
N ILE A 106 -23.49 14.56 -2.90
CA ILE A 106 -22.82 13.44 -3.56
C ILE A 106 -21.34 13.47 -3.20
N VAL A 107 -20.84 12.36 -2.65
CA VAL A 107 -19.41 12.16 -2.36
C VAL A 107 -18.83 11.04 -3.22
N THR A 108 -17.60 11.23 -3.70
CA THR A 108 -16.86 10.15 -4.38
C THR A 108 -15.94 9.49 -3.36
N VAL A 109 -16.23 8.23 -3.02
CA VAL A 109 -15.58 7.51 -1.91
C VAL A 109 -14.08 7.30 -2.14
N LEU A 110 -13.66 6.79 -3.31
CA LEU A 110 -12.26 6.41 -3.55
C LEU A 110 -11.25 7.57 -3.35
N PRO A 111 -11.47 8.78 -3.89
CA PRO A 111 -10.60 9.93 -3.61
C PRO A 111 -10.52 10.29 -2.12
N LEU A 112 -11.64 10.27 -1.40
CA LEU A 112 -11.68 10.60 0.03
C LEU A 112 -10.93 9.56 0.86
N VAL A 113 -11.23 8.30 0.63
CA VAL A 113 -10.57 7.17 1.29
C VAL A 113 -9.06 7.16 1.01
N LYS A 114 -8.63 7.48 -0.22
CA LYS A 114 -7.20 7.67 -0.52
C LYS A 114 -6.59 8.77 0.34
N LYS A 115 -7.23 9.94 0.42
CA LYS A 115 -6.73 11.04 1.26
C LYS A 115 -6.63 10.62 2.73
N PHE A 116 -7.62 9.90 3.25
CA PHE A 116 -7.62 9.35 4.61
C PHE A 116 -6.45 8.40 4.86
N THR A 117 -6.31 7.34 4.07
CA THR A 117 -5.25 6.34 4.29
C THR A 117 -3.87 6.92 4.06
N PHE A 118 -3.73 7.90 3.18
CA PHE A 118 -2.46 8.61 2.97
C PHE A 118 -2.06 9.38 4.21
N ALA A 119 -3.00 10.14 4.80
CA ALA A 119 -2.77 10.87 6.05
C ALA A 119 -2.38 9.93 7.20
N VAL A 120 -3.10 8.81 7.36
CA VAL A 120 -2.77 7.77 8.35
C VAL A 120 -1.35 7.24 8.12
N ALA A 121 -1.01 6.89 6.89
CA ALA A 121 0.28 6.28 6.59
C ALA A 121 1.44 7.30 6.77
N CYS A 122 1.25 8.57 6.43
CA CYS A 122 2.20 9.66 6.69
C CYS A 122 2.41 9.89 8.20
N ARG A 123 1.33 9.95 8.99
CA ARG A 123 1.41 10.12 10.45
C ARG A 123 2.12 8.95 11.12
N LEU A 124 1.70 7.72 10.83
CA LEU A 124 2.20 6.54 11.52
C LEU A 124 3.63 6.16 11.12
N PHE A 125 3.97 6.25 9.83
CA PHE A 125 5.25 5.75 9.34
C PHE A 125 6.31 6.83 9.14
N LEU A 126 5.90 8.07 8.81
CA LEU A 126 6.83 9.18 8.61
C LEU A 126 6.83 10.18 9.78
N SER A 127 5.85 10.08 10.70
CA SER A 127 5.68 11.07 11.78
C SER A 127 5.52 12.49 11.24
N ILE A 128 4.80 12.62 10.10
CA ILE A 128 4.50 13.88 9.45
C ILE A 128 3.06 14.24 9.76
N ASP A 129 2.90 15.36 10.45
CA ASP A 129 1.61 15.77 11.01
C ASP A 129 1.01 17.01 10.32
N ASP A 130 1.86 17.79 9.64
CA ASP A 130 1.47 19.01 8.95
C ASP A 130 0.70 18.70 7.66
N PRO A 131 -0.57 19.14 7.54
CA PRO A 131 -1.39 18.94 6.34
C PRO A 131 -0.75 19.51 5.07
N VAL A 132 0.00 20.61 5.16
CA VAL A 132 0.68 21.22 4.01
C VAL A 132 1.79 20.29 3.52
N HIS A 133 2.54 19.71 4.46
CA HIS A 133 3.58 18.75 4.15
C HIS A 133 3.03 17.45 3.58
N ILE A 134 1.92 16.93 4.14
CA ILE A 134 1.23 15.74 3.60
C ILE A 134 0.76 16.00 2.16
N ALA A 135 0.11 17.13 1.90
CA ALA A 135 -0.36 17.50 0.56
C ALA A 135 0.77 17.60 -0.48
N ARG A 136 1.98 17.97 -0.04
CA ARG A 136 3.17 18.02 -0.91
C ARG A 136 3.61 16.63 -1.37
N PHE A 137 3.44 15.59 -0.53
CA PHE A 137 3.78 14.21 -0.89
C PHE A 137 2.72 13.52 -1.76
N ASP A 138 1.45 13.95 -1.68
CA ASP A 138 0.32 13.27 -2.31
C ASP A 138 0.51 13.06 -3.83
N LYS A 139 0.82 14.14 -4.55
CA LYS A 139 1.00 14.09 -6.01
C LYS A 139 2.22 13.24 -6.44
N PRO A 140 3.43 13.42 -5.87
CA PRO A 140 4.54 12.50 -6.11
C PRO A 140 4.20 11.04 -5.78
N PHE A 141 3.48 10.78 -4.69
CA PHE A 141 3.10 9.42 -4.31
C PHE A 141 2.16 8.78 -5.33
N CYS A 142 1.15 9.50 -5.79
CA CYS A 142 0.25 9.02 -6.83
C CYS A 142 1.01 8.64 -8.11
N VAL A 143 2.01 9.44 -8.52
CA VAL A 143 2.86 9.14 -9.68
C VAL A 143 3.72 7.90 -9.44
N LEU A 144 4.29 7.77 -8.24
CA LEU A 144 5.08 6.61 -7.83
C LEU A 144 4.24 5.32 -7.85
N ALA A 145 3.11 5.30 -7.14
CA ALA A 145 2.17 4.17 -7.07
C ALA A 145 1.73 3.71 -8.47
N ALA A 146 1.35 4.66 -9.33
CA ALA A 146 0.94 4.36 -10.70
C ALA A 146 2.06 3.74 -11.55
N GLY A 147 3.33 4.05 -11.26
CA GLY A 147 4.46 3.45 -11.95
C GLY A 147 4.87 2.08 -11.43
N VAL A 148 4.69 1.79 -10.13
CA VAL A 148 4.91 0.45 -9.56
C VAL A 148 4.03 -0.58 -10.26
N LEU A 149 2.79 -0.23 -10.60
CA LEU A 149 1.84 -1.08 -11.31
C LEU A 149 1.98 -1.02 -12.85
N SER A 150 2.95 -0.27 -13.37
CA SER A 150 3.14 -0.11 -14.81
C SER A 150 4.17 -1.08 -15.38
N VAL A 151 4.22 -1.20 -16.71
CA VAL A 151 5.25 -1.99 -17.39
C VAL A 151 6.62 -1.39 -17.03
N PRO A 152 7.56 -2.19 -16.49
CA PRO A 152 8.80 -1.70 -15.90
C PRO A 152 9.83 -1.33 -16.98
N VAL A 153 9.54 -0.29 -17.77
CA VAL A 153 10.38 0.22 -18.87
C VAL A 153 10.83 1.62 -18.54
N ASP A 154 12.12 1.81 -18.26
CA ASP A 154 12.68 3.14 -18.04
C ASP A 154 12.99 3.85 -19.37
N PHE A 155 11.96 4.44 -19.97
CA PHE A 155 12.10 5.28 -21.15
C PHE A 155 11.42 6.63 -20.93
N PRO A 156 11.98 7.77 -21.41
CA PRO A 156 11.36 9.08 -21.24
C PRO A 156 9.88 9.10 -21.68
N GLY A 157 9.01 9.65 -20.85
CA GLY A 157 7.56 9.74 -21.11
C GLY A 157 6.74 8.56 -20.61
N THR A 158 7.36 7.42 -20.29
CA THR A 158 6.65 6.27 -19.69
C THR A 158 6.19 6.55 -18.25
N ARG A 159 5.15 5.84 -17.80
CA ARG A 159 4.69 5.88 -16.40
C ARG A 159 5.80 5.47 -15.43
N PHE A 160 6.57 4.45 -15.80
CA PHE A 160 7.68 3.94 -15.00
C PHE A 160 8.81 4.97 -14.84
N ASN A 161 9.26 5.62 -15.92
CA ASN A 161 10.26 6.69 -15.83
C ASN A 161 9.80 7.86 -14.94
N ARG A 162 8.52 8.26 -15.05
CA ARG A 162 7.96 9.30 -14.17
C ARG A 162 7.94 8.87 -12.71
N ALA A 163 7.64 7.60 -12.43
CA ALA A 163 7.66 7.08 -11.07
C ALA A 163 9.06 7.02 -10.47
N ILE A 164 10.09 6.73 -11.26
CA ILE A 164 11.49 6.82 -10.78
C ILE A 164 11.79 8.25 -10.33
N LYS A 165 11.47 9.26 -11.15
CA LYS A 165 11.66 10.68 -10.82
C LYS A 165 10.85 11.10 -9.59
N ALA A 166 9.61 10.63 -9.48
CA ALA A 166 8.77 10.90 -8.31
C ALA A 166 9.35 10.26 -7.04
N ALA A 167 9.86 9.04 -7.14
CA ALA A 167 10.53 8.37 -6.03
C ALA A 167 11.80 9.11 -5.60
N ASP A 168 12.60 9.64 -6.53
CA ASP A 168 13.76 10.49 -6.20
C ASP A 168 13.36 11.80 -5.52
N SER A 169 12.22 12.39 -5.91
CA SER A 169 11.67 13.58 -5.23
C SER A 169 11.25 13.26 -3.80
N ILE A 170 10.46 12.19 -3.62
CA ILE A 170 10.00 11.71 -2.30
C ILE A 170 11.20 11.40 -1.41
N ARG A 171 12.22 10.71 -1.95
CA ARG A 171 13.44 10.38 -1.19
C ARG A 171 14.16 11.62 -0.71
N ARG A 172 14.32 12.66 -1.54
CA ARG A 172 15.01 13.89 -1.13
C ARG A 172 14.28 14.56 0.04
N GLU A 173 12.97 14.70 -0.05
CA GLU A 173 12.16 15.29 1.02
C GLU A 173 12.15 14.42 2.28
N ILE A 174 12.04 13.09 2.14
CA ILE A 174 12.11 12.16 3.27
C ILE A 174 13.51 12.15 3.89
N LEU A 175 14.61 12.27 3.13
CA LEU A 175 15.98 12.31 3.66
C LEU A 175 16.23 13.58 4.51
N GLU A 176 15.60 14.70 4.16
CA GLU A 176 15.62 15.90 5.00
C GLU A 176 14.93 15.67 6.35
N ILE A 177 13.83 14.92 6.36
CA ILE A 177 13.07 14.54 7.56
C ILE A 177 13.78 13.42 8.35
N ILE A 178 14.50 12.54 7.64
CA ILE A 178 15.00 11.28 8.16
C ILE A 178 16.53 11.23 8.07
N ARG A 179 17.21 11.78 9.08
CA ARG A 179 18.63 11.45 9.37
C ARG A 179 18.82 10.12 10.10
N ARG A 180 17.74 9.42 10.54
CA ARG A 180 17.84 8.24 11.43
C ARG A 180 17.04 6.98 11.04
N ARG A 181 16.12 7.01 10.07
CA ARG A 181 15.25 5.84 9.73
C ARG A 181 15.56 5.29 8.33
N LYS A 182 15.71 3.97 8.24
CA LYS A 182 15.96 3.25 6.97
C LYS A 182 14.66 3.21 6.16
N SER A 183 14.77 3.39 4.84
CA SER A 183 13.69 3.49 3.83
C SER A 183 12.33 2.91 4.22
N ILE A 184 11.33 3.79 4.38
CA ILE A 184 9.93 3.49 4.77
C ILE A 184 8.98 3.57 3.57
N ILE A 185 9.47 4.00 2.39
CA ILE A 185 8.65 4.27 1.20
C ILE A 185 7.83 3.03 0.78
N GLY A 186 8.41 1.83 0.85
CA GLY A 186 7.70 0.59 0.54
C GLY A 186 6.53 0.31 1.48
N LEU A 187 6.66 0.65 2.77
CA LEU A 187 5.60 0.51 3.76
C LEU A 187 4.49 1.55 3.53
N LEU A 188 4.87 2.77 3.11
CA LEU A 188 3.92 3.83 2.81
C LEU A 188 3.05 3.47 1.60
N ILE A 189 3.65 3.00 0.50
CA ILE A 189 2.90 2.54 -0.69
C ILE A 189 2.01 1.34 -0.31
N GLY A 190 2.60 0.33 0.34
CA GLY A 190 1.88 -0.88 0.72
C GLY A 190 0.67 -0.61 1.62
N GLY A 191 0.83 0.27 2.62
CA GLY A 191 -0.25 0.63 3.54
C GLY A 191 -1.34 1.50 2.91
N HIS A 192 -0.96 2.51 2.13
CA HIS A 192 -1.92 3.47 1.56
C HIS A 192 -2.80 2.85 0.46
N ASP A 193 -2.20 2.29 -0.60
CA ASP A 193 -2.98 1.88 -1.77
C ASP A 193 -3.89 0.68 -1.47
N THR A 194 -3.38 -0.30 -0.73
CA THR A 194 -4.14 -1.52 -0.44
C THR A 194 -5.30 -1.24 0.53
N ALA A 195 -5.07 -0.48 1.60
CA ALA A 195 -6.12 -0.10 2.54
C ALA A 195 -7.19 0.75 1.85
N SER A 196 -6.80 1.65 0.94
CA SER A 196 -7.76 2.50 0.24
C SER A 196 -8.73 1.70 -0.61
N VAL A 197 -8.21 0.72 -1.34
CA VAL A 197 -9.01 -0.18 -2.16
C VAL A 197 -9.92 -1.03 -1.28
N ALA A 198 -9.38 -1.60 -0.20
CA ALA A 198 -10.16 -2.42 0.74
C ALA A 198 -11.32 -1.64 1.35
N ILE A 199 -11.07 -0.45 1.91
CA ILE A 199 -12.11 0.41 2.51
C ILE A 199 -13.15 0.81 1.46
N THR A 200 -12.74 1.17 0.25
CA THR A 200 -13.68 1.51 -0.83
C THR A 200 -14.61 0.34 -1.16
N PHE A 201 -14.09 -0.88 -1.24
CA PHE A 201 -14.90 -2.07 -1.47
C PHE A 201 -15.80 -2.39 -0.27
N ILE A 202 -15.33 -2.19 0.96
CA ILE A 202 -16.16 -2.36 2.16
C ILE A 202 -17.35 -1.40 2.10
N VAL A 203 -17.13 -0.11 1.82
CA VAL A 203 -18.22 0.87 1.67
C VAL A 203 -19.20 0.44 0.57
N LYS A 204 -18.69 -0.01 -0.58
CA LYS A 204 -19.52 -0.51 -1.69
C LYS A 204 -20.37 -1.73 -1.28
N TYR A 205 -19.77 -2.72 -0.63
CA TYR A 205 -20.52 -3.93 -0.25
C TYR A 205 -21.51 -3.69 0.87
N LEU A 206 -21.18 -2.81 1.83
CA LEU A 206 -22.14 -2.39 2.87
C LEU A 206 -23.33 -1.63 2.27
N SER A 207 -23.10 -0.80 1.24
CA SER A 207 -24.21 -0.10 0.55
C SER A 207 -25.06 -1.03 -0.33
N GLU A 208 -24.46 -2.09 -0.90
CA GLU A 208 -25.16 -3.09 -1.71
C GLU A 208 -25.89 -4.16 -0.86
N LEU A 209 -25.50 -4.35 0.42
CA LEU A 209 -26.00 -5.42 1.29
C LEU A 209 -26.48 -4.87 2.66
N PRO A 210 -27.67 -4.24 2.74
CA PRO A 210 -28.16 -3.57 3.95
C PRO A 210 -28.26 -4.48 5.19
N HIS A 211 -28.67 -5.74 5.02
CA HIS A 211 -28.73 -6.72 6.11
C HIS A 211 -27.37 -7.03 6.75
N ILE A 212 -26.26 -6.80 6.04
CA ILE A 212 -24.91 -6.90 6.61
C ILE A 212 -24.59 -5.62 7.36
N TYR A 213 -24.91 -4.46 6.79
CA TYR A 213 -24.74 -3.16 7.44
C TYR A 213 -25.47 -3.10 8.80
N ASP A 214 -26.73 -3.51 8.86
CA ASP A 214 -27.52 -3.51 10.09
C ASP A 214 -26.87 -4.37 11.18
N LYS A 215 -26.37 -5.55 10.83
CA LYS A 215 -25.65 -6.43 11.78
C LYS A 215 -24.33 -5.84 12.27
N VAL A 216 -23.61 -5.12 11.40
CA VAL A 216 -22.39 -4.40 11.81
C VAL A 216 -22.75 -3.31 12.81
N LEU A 217 -23.82 -2.54 12.55
CA LEU A 217 -24.29 -1.49 13.44
C LEU A 217 -24.75 -2.03 14.80
N GLU A 218 -25.52 -3.13 14.80
CA GLU A 218 -25.89 -3.85 16.03
C GLU A 218 -24.66 -4.30 16.83
N GLY A 219 -23.62 -4.81 16.15
CA GLY A 219 -22.37 -5.23 16.78
C GLY A 219 -21.64 -4.08 17.49
N GLU A 220 -21.56 -2.91 16.86
CA GLU A 220 -20.95 -1.71 17.45
C GLU A 220 -21.73 -1.21 18.68
N THR A 221 -23.06 -1.13 18.57
CA THR A 221 -23.91 -0.67 19.67
C THR A 221 -23.87 -1.60 20.88
N ASN A 222 -23.78 -2.92 20.66
CA ASN A 222 -23.71 -3.91 21.73
C ASN A 222 -22.30 -4.03 22.34
N GLY A 223 -21.24 -3.75 21.57
CA GLY A 223 -19.85 -3.77 22.05
C GLY A 223 -19.50 -2.62 23.00
N CYS A 224 -20.22 -1.48 22.91
CA CYS A 224 -20.04 -0.35 23.81
C CYS A 224 -20.54 -0.59 25.26
N TYR A 225 -21.24 -1.70 25.53
CA TYR A 225 -21.76 -2.03 26.87
C TYR A 225 -20.97 -3.10 27.64
N THR A 226 -19.83 -3.57 27.11
CA THR A 226 -19.00 -4.61 27.77
C THR A 226 -17.52 -4.25 27.86
N GLY A 227 -17.20 -3.00 28.19
CA GLY A 227 -15.84 -2.53 28.50
C GLY A 227 -15.77 -1.83 29.85
#